data_AF-A0A3M0IA01-F1
#
_entry.id   AF-A0A3M0IA01-F1
#
_cell.length_a   1.000
_cell.length_b   1.000
_cell.length_c   1.000
_cell.angle_alpha   90.00
_cell.angle_beta   90.00
_cell.angle_gamma   90.00
#
_symmetry.space_group_name_H-M   'P 1'
#
loop_
_entity.id
_entity.type
_entity.pdbx_description
1 polymer ?
#
loop_
_entity_poly.entity_id
_entity_poly.type
_entity_poly.pdbx_seq_one_letter_code
_entity_poly.pdbx_strand_id
1 'polypeptide(L)'
;MFYEPDSASWRIGAESPHRSPVLHAVGEMTQTVRARGGEPAVALWGPRDGAWHRFERSTPPASGTGEVPPADAAGERPAGAAEPSMLAERMDDRRHQVLMAGLGRAGRYDLTPDDLTAVQTLVERLDETTLRRVAHWLATGGAEE
;
A
#
# COMPACT_ATOMS: atom_id res chain seq x y z
N MET A 1 13.09 -15.39 2.54
CA MET A 1 14.11 -15.99 3.43
C MET A 1 14.46 -17.35 2.87
N PHE A 2 15.68 -17.83 3.09
CA PHE A 2 16.07 -19.20 2.79
C PHE A 2 16.58 -19.86 4.06
N TYR A 3 16.35 -21.16 4.19
CA TYR A 3 16.84 -21.94 5.31
C TYR A 3 18.27 -22.39 5.00
N GLU A 4 19.18 -22.16 5.94
CA GLU A 4 20.57 -22.60 5.89
C GLU A 4 20.71 -23.84 6.78
N PRO A 5 20.85 -25.06 6.20
CA PRO A 5 20.85 -26.29 6.98
C PRO A 5 22.03 -26.43 7.93
N ASP A 6 23.21 -25.96 7.52
CA ASP A 6 24.46 -26.09 8.28
C ASP A 6 24.45 -25.28 9.59
N SER A 7 23.75 -24.15 9.60
CA SER A 7 23.56 -23.29 10.78
C SER A 7 22.19 -23.48 11.44
N ALA A 8 21.36 -24.38 10.90
CA ALA A 8 19.96 -24.58 11.28
C ALA A 8 19.17 -23.26 11.44
N SER A 9 19.43 -22.28 10.56
CA SER A 9 18.92 -20.92 10.72
C SER A 9 18.26 -20.38 9.45
N TRP A 10 17.36 -19.41 9.62
CA TRP A 10 16.71 -18.71 8.52
C TRP A 10 17.45 -17.42 8.19
N ARG A 11 17.81 -17.24 6.92
CA ARG A 11 18.50 -16.06 6.43
C ARG A 11 17.64 -15.23 5.49
N ILE A 12 17.86 -13.91 5.54
CA ILE A 12 17.30 -12.98 4.58
C ILE A 12 18.03 -13.18 3.25
N GLY A 13 17.29 -13.54 2.21
CA GLY A 13 17.84 -13.74 0.85
C GLY A 13 17.78 -12.51 -0.03
N ALA A 14 16.94 -11.54 0.33
CA ALA A 14 16.79 -10.27 -0.37
C ALA A 14 16.19 -9.25 0.59
N GLU A 15 16.69 -8.01 0.53
CA GLU A 15 16.17 -6.87 1.28
C GLU A 15 16.02 -5.69 0.32
N SER A 16 14.93 -4.92 0.47
CA SER A 16 14.73 -3.72 -0.34
C SER A 16 15.65 -2.59 0.12
N PRO A 17 16.29 -1.83 -0.78
CA PRO A 17 17.09 -0.66 -0.41
C PRO A 17 16.27 0.44 0.29
N HIS A 18 14.95 0.43 0.12
CA HIS A 18 14.03 1.39 0.75
C HIS A 18 13.29 0.81 1.96
N ARG A 19 13.84 -0.21 2.64
CA ARG A 19 13.17 -0.85 3.77
C ARG A 19 12.94 0.10 4.94
N SER A 20 13.92 0.92 5.33
CA SER A 20 13.81 1.82 6.48
C SER A 20 12.62 2.79 6.39
N PRO A 21 12.42 3.55 5.29
CA PRO A 21 11.25 4.44 5.19
C PRO A 21 9.92 3.67 5.18
N VAL A 22 9.87 2.48 4.57
CA VAL A 22 8.65 1.64 4.58
C VAL A 22 8.32 1.17 5.99
N LEU A 23 9.31 0.70 6.76
CA LEU A 23 9.09 0.28 8.14
C LEU A 23 8.64 1.41 9.04
N HIS A 24 9.20 2.61 8.85
CA HIS A 24 8.76 3.80 9.57
C HIS A 24 7.29 4.09 9.30
N ALA A 25 6.88 4.14 8.03
CA ALA A 25 5.49 4.37 7.65
C ALA A 25 4.54 3.30 8.23
N VAL A 26 4.92 2.02 8.18
CA VAL A 26 4.14 0.92 8.80
C VAL A 26 4.02 1.11 10.30
N GLY A 27 5.08 1.56 10.98
CA GLY A 27 5.07 1.89 12.41
C GLY A 27 4.04 2.97 12.75
N GLU A 28 4.08 4.09 12.05
CA GLU A 28 3.16 5.23 12.24
C GLU A 28 1.70 4.84 12.00
N MET A 29 1.43 4.09 10.91
CA MET A 29 0.09 3.58 10.61
C MET A 29 -0.41 2.63 11.71
N THR A 30 0.45 1.74 12.20
CA THR A 30 0.12 0.79 13.27
C THR A 30 -0.23 1.53 14.57
N GLN A 31 0.55 2.56 14.94
CA GLN A 31 0.26 3.39 16.10
C GLN A 31 -1.08 4.11 15.96
N THR A 32 -1.36 4.67 14.77
CA THR A 32 -2.63 5.35 14.48
C THR A 32 -3.83 4.40 14.60
N VAL A 33 -3.72 3.17 14.09
CA VAL A 33 -4.77 2.15 14.23
C VAL A 33 -5.06 1.85 15.70
N ARG A 34 -4.01 1.65 16.51
CA ARG A 34 -4.16 1.39 17.94
C ARG A 34 -4.74 2.57 18.70
N ALA A 35 -4.33 3.79 18.38
CA ALA A 35 -4.87 5.01 19.01
C ALA A 35 -6.39 5.16 18.80
N ARG A 36 -6.93 4.57 17.73
CA ARG A 36 -8.37 4.53 17.43
C ARG A 36 -9.09 3.31 18.02
N GLY A 37 -8.39 2.50 18.84
CA GLY A 37 -8.92 1.26 19.43
C GLY A 37 -8.97 0.08 18.46
N GLY A 38 -8.33 0.17 17.29
CA GLY A 38 -8.22 -0.94 16.35
C GLY A 38 -7.05 -1.86 16.65
N GLU A 39 -7.17 -3.14 16.29
CA GLU A 39 -6.08 -4.12 16.39
C GLU A 39 -5.42 -4.33 15.01
N PRO A 40 -4.11 -4.04 14.85
CA PRO A 40 -3.41 -4.24 13.59
C PRO A 40 -3.24 -5.73 13.28
N ALA A 41 -3.63 -6.15 12.08
CA ALA A 41 -3.48 -7.53 11.62
C ALA A 41 -2.36 -7.66 10.57
N VAL A 42 -1.67 -8.80 10.57
CA VAL A 42 -0.62 -9.14 9.59
C VAL A 42 -1.03 -10.39 8.82
N ALA A 43 -1.08 -10.29 7.49
CA ALA A 43 -1.27 -11.43 6.60
C ALA A 43 0.08 -11.83 5.96
N LEU A 44 0.39 -13.12 5.97
CA LEU A 44 1.56 -13.64 5.24
C LEU A 44 1.11 -14.11 3.86
N TRP A 45 1.80 -13.66 2.82
CA TRP A 45 1.58 -14.07 1.45
C TRP A 45 2.86 -14.66 0.87
N GLY A 46 2.72 -15.66 0.01
CA GLY A 46 3.85 -16.28 -0.67
C GLY A 46 3.42 -17.09 -1.88
N PRO A 47 4.36 -17.45 -2.76
CA PRO A 47 4.07 -18.30 -3.89
C PRO A 47 3.75 -19.74 -3.43
N ARG A 48 2.70 -20.33 -3.99
CA ARG A 48 2.35 -21.75 -3.91
C ARG A 48 1.80 -22.16 -5.27
N ASP A 49 2.30 -23.25 -5.83
CA ASP A 49 1.87 -23.77 -7.14
C ASP A 49 1.87 -22.73 -8.27
N GLY A 50 2.86 -21.83 -8.26
CA GLY A 50 3.00 -20.77 -9.28
C GLY A 50 2.07 -19.56 -9.12
N ALA A 51 1.23 -19.52 -8.09
CA ALA A 51 0.36 -18.39 -7.77
C ALA A 51 0.64 -17.82 -6.38
N TRP A 52 0.21 -16.58 -6.12
CA TRP A 52 0.31 -15.97 -4.79
C TRP A 52 -0.86 -16.41 -3.92
N HIS A 53 -0.54 -16.94 -2.73
CA HIS A 53 -1.55 -17.37 -1.77
C HIS A 53 -1.29 -16.77 -0.40
N ARG A 54 -2.38 -16.51 0.33
CA ARG A 54 -2.33 -16.19 1.74
C ARG A 54 -2.03 -17.46 2.52
N PHE A 55 -1.08 -17.38 3.44
CA PHE A 55 -0.79 -18.41 4.42
C PHE A 55 -1.63 -18.13 5.66
N GLU A 56 -2.47 -19.09 6.02
CA GLU A 56 -3.10 -19.09 7.33
C GLU A 56 -2.03 -19.40 8.37
N ARG A 57 -1.96 -18.59 9.42
CA ARG A 57 -1.16 -18.95 10.58
C ARG A 57 -1.94 -20.01 11.32
N SER A 58 -1.41 -21.23 11.38
CA SER A 58 -1.86 -22.20 12.37
C SER A 58 -1.52 -21.64 13.75
N THR A 59 -2.48 -21.01 14.40
CA THR A 59 -2.42 -20.72 15.83
C THR A 59 -2.17 -22.06 16.54
N PRO A 60 -1.07 -22.23 17.30
CA PRO A 60 -0.94 -23.42 18.13
C PRO A 60 -2.13 -23.46 19.09
N PRO A 61 -2.76 -24.64 19.32
CA PRO A 61 -3.94 -24.72 20.15
C PRO A 61 -3.59 -24.25 21.57
N ALA A 62 -4.19 -23.13 21.99
CA ALA A 62 -4.32 -22.85 23.40
C ALA A 62 -5.16 -23.97 24.00
N SER A 63 -4.58 -24.73 24.93
CA SER A 63 -5.31 -25.70 25.75
C SER A 63 -6.55 -25.05 26.38
N GLY A 64 -7.64 -25.83 26.48
CA GLY A 64 -9.02 -25.42 26.77
C GLY A 64 -9.23 -24.42 27.92
N THR A 65 -10.36 -23.74 27.99
CA THR A 65 -11.69 -24.35 28.19
C THR A 65 -12.78 -23.35 27.81
N GLY A 66 -13.87 -23.79 27.17
CA GLY A 66 -15.11 -23.00 27.02
C GLY A 66 -15.85 -23.22 25.71
N GLU A 67 -16.56 -24.33 25.62
CA GLU A 67 -17.47 -24.73 24.54
C GLU A 67 -18.81 -23.97 24.59
N VAL A 68 -19.29 -23.47 23.45
CA VAL A 68 -20.68 -23.61 22.94
C VAL A 68 -20.69 -23.43 21.40
N PRO A 69 -21.17 -24.41 20.59
CA PRO A 69 -21.70 -24.20 19.24
C PRO A 69 -23.22 -24.52 19.18
N PRO A 70 -23.92 -24.40 18.03
CA PRO A 70 -23.75 -23.53 16.86
C PRO A 70 -25.04 -22.73 16.53
N ALA A 71 -24.93 -21.77 15.61
CA ALA A 71 -26.05 -21.45 14.71
C ALA A 71 -25.49 -21.11 13.32
N ASP A 72 -25.75 -22.01 12.38
CA ASP A 72 -25.61 -21.79 10.96
C ASP A 72 -26.38 -20.54 10.52
N ALA A 73 -25.68 -19.65 9.83
CA ALA A 73 -26.27 -18.85 8.77
C ALA A 73 -25.22 -18.71 7.67
N ALA A 74 -25.34 -19.60 6.68
CA ALA A 74 -24.84 -19.36 5.34
C ALA A 74 -25.29 -17.96 4.87
N GLY A 75 -24.37 -17.17 4.31
CA GLY A 75 -24.72 -15.89 3.71
C GLY A 75 -23.51 -15.04 3.35
N GLU A 76 -23.24 -14.97 2.06
CA GLU A 76 -22.46 -13.95 1.35
C GLU A 76 -21.00 -13.66 1.73
N ARG A 77 -20.10 -14.13 0.86
CA ARG A 77 -19.01 -13.26 0.37
C ARG A 77 -19.64 -12.00 -0.25
N PRO A 78 -19.01 -10.82 -0.12
CA PRO A 78 -18.97 -9.90 -1.24
C PRO A 78 -17.60 -10.05 -1.91
N ALA A 79 -17.54 -10.98 -2.87
CA ALA A 79 -16.84 -10.68 -4.10
C ALA A 79 -17.80 -9.79 -4.90
N GLY A 80 -17.76 -8.49 -4.64
CA GLY A 80 -18.58 -7.49 -5.31
C GLY A 80 -17.67 -6.42 -5.86
N ALA A 81 -17.71 -6.24 -7.17
CA ALA A 81 -16.92 -5.27 -7.92
C ALA A 81 -16.81 -3.94 -7.17
N ALA A 82 -15.57 -3.43 -7.03
CA ALA A 82 -15.39 -2.02 -6.76
C ALA A 82 -16.19 -1.26 -7.83
N GLU A 83 -17.21 -0.53 -7.40
CA GLU A 83 -18.01 0.28 -8.30
C GLU A 83 -17.09 1.14 -9.17
N PRO A 84 -17.42 1.33 -10.45
CA PRO A 84 -16.57 2.07 -11.39
C PRO A 84 -16.21 3.48 -10.88
N SER A 85 -17.05 4.07 -10.02
CA SER A 85 -16.78 5.32 -9.28
C SER A 85 -15.57 5.20 -8.35
N MET A 86 -15.54 4.21 -7.47
CA MET A 86 -14.40 3.96 -6.57
C MET A 86 -13.11 3.61 -7.32
N LEU A 87 -13.19 3.06 -8.53
CA LEU A 87 -12.01 2.84 -9.37
C LEU A 87 -11.53 4.14 -10.00
N ALA A 88 -12.44 4.95 -10.55
CA ALA A 88 -12.12 6.24 -11.16
C ALA A 88 -11.50 7.20 -10.14
N GLU A 89 -12.10 7.32 -8.95
CA GLU A 89 -11.58 8.12 -7.83
C GLU A 89 -10.17 7.68 -7.45
N ARG A 90 -9.93 6.37 -7.33
CA ARG A 90 -8.59 5.84 -7.02
C ARG A 90 -7.56 6.10 -8.13
N MET A 91 -8.00 6.19 -9.38
CA MET A 91 -7.12 6.55 -10.50
C MET A 91 -6.79 8.04 -10.49
N ASP A 92 -7.77 8.90 -10.18
CA ASP A 92 -7.56 10.33 -10.05
C ASP A 92 -6.66 10.67 -8.86
N ASP A 93 -6.87 10.02 -7.71
CA ASP A 93 -5.99 10.14 -6.54
C ASP A 93 -4.55 9.76 -6.89
N ARG A 94 -4.36 8.66 -7.63
CA ARG A 94 -3.03 8.21 -8.05
C ARG A 94 -2.37 9.20 -9.01
N ARG A 95 -3.11 9.74 -9.97
CA ARG A 95 -2.65 10.77 -10.90
C ARG A 95 -2.27 12.05 -10.18
N HIS A 96 -3.08 12.47 -9.21
CA HIS A 96 -2.81 13.63 -8.37
C HIS A 96 -1.54 13.43 -7.54
N GLN A 97 -1.37 12.26 -6.90
CA GLN A 97 -0.17 11.92 -6.14
C GLN A 97 1.10 11.95 -6.99
N VAL A 98 1.06 11.44 -8.22
CA VAL A 98 2.19 11.46 -9.16
C VAL A 98 2.61 12.89 -9.47
N LEU A 99 1.65 13.77 -9.76
CA LEU A 99 1.94 15.16 -10.13
C LEU A 99 2.46 15.96 -8.93
N MET A 100 1.84 15.80 -7.76
CA MET A 100 2.29 16.44 -6.52
C MET A 100 3.68 15.97 -6.08
N ALA A 101 4.01 14.69 -6.27
CA ALA A 101 5.36 14.19 -6.00
C ALA A 101 6.42 14.80 -6.95
N GLY A 102 6.07 15.01 -8.22
CA GLY A 102 6.93 15.71 -9.19
C GLY A 102 7.17 17.17 -8.81
N LEU A 103 6.11 17.90 -8.47
CA LEU A 103 6.18 19.30 -8.02
C LEU A 103 6.98 19.44 -6.72
N GLY A 104 6.74 18.55 -5.75
CA GLY A 104 7.49 18.52 -4.51
C GLY A 104 8.98 18.22 -4.73
N ARG A 105 9.33 17.35 -5.68
CA ARG A 105 10.75 17.13 -6.03
C ARG A 105 11.38 18.33 -6.75
N ALA A 106 10.59 19.13 -7.46
CA ALA A 106 11.01 20.38 -8.08
C ALA A 106 11.09 21.57 -7.08
N GLY A 107 10.92 21.31 -5.78
CA GLY A 107 10.96 22.35 -4.74
C GLY A 107 9.73 23.27 -4.71
N ARG A 108 8.65 22.92 -5.42
CA ARG A 108 7.42 23.72 -5.49
C ARG A 108 6.42 23.21 -4.46
N TYR A 109 6.46 23.81 -3.27
CA TYR A 109 5.58 23.49 -2.14
C TYR A 109 4.51 24.56 -1.89
N ASP A 110 4.79 25.82 -2.26
CA ASP A 110 3.85 26.94 -2.14
C ASP A 110 3.01 27.07 -3.41
N LEU A 111 2.02 26.18 -3.55
CA LEU A 111 1.07 26.23 -4.66
C LEU A 111 -0.04 27.24 -4.36
N THR A 112 -0.29 28.14 -5.31
CA THR A 112 -1.44 29.05 -5.26
C THR A 112 -2.74 28.30 -5.59
N PRO A 113 -3.92 28.87 -5.31
CA PRO A 113 -5.20 28.28 -5.72
C PRO A 113 -5.32 28.04 -7.23
N ASP A 114 -4.67 28.89 -8.03
CA ASP A 114 -4.63 28.74 -9.49
C ASP A 114 -3.77 27.53 -9.89
N ASP A 115 -2.65 27.29 -9.19
CA ASP A 115 -1.79 26.13 -9.41
C ASP A 115 -2.51 24.82 -9.06
N LEU A 116 -3.30 24.81 -7.98
CA LEU A 116 -4.14 23.66 -7.61
C LEU A 116 -5.22 23.39 -8.66
N THR A 117 -5.81 24.44 -9.23
CA THR A 117 -6.79 24.32 -10.33
C THR A 117 -6.14 23.75 -11.59
N ALA A 118 -4.92 24.18 -11.91
CA ALA A 118 -4.14 23.64 -13.02
C ALA A 118 -3.81 22.15 -12.80
N VAL A 119 -3.38 21.77 -11.60
CA VAL A 119 -3.14 20.36 -11.21
C VAL A 119 -4.41 19.53 -11.38
N GLN A 120 -5.55 20.01 -10.90
CA GLN A 120 -6.83 19.31 -11.02
C GLN A 120 -7.23 19.10 -12.49
N THR A 121 -7.10 20.16 -13.30
CA THR A 121 -7.37 20.08 -14.74
C THR A 121 -6.50 19.05 -15.44
N LEU A 122 -5.22 18.96 -15.06
CA LEU A 122 -4.29 17.97 -15.63
C LEU A 122 -4.67 16.53 -15.23
N VAL A 123 -5.08 16.31 -13.99
CA VAL A 123 -5.53 15.00 -13.49
C VAL A 123 -6.79 14.52 -14.22
N GLU A 124 -7.74 15.42 -14.49
CA GLU A 124 -9.01 15.10 -15.16
C GLU A 124 -8.86 14.86 -16.67
N ARG A 125 -7.81 15.42 -17.29
CA ARG A 125 -7.65 15.44 -18.76
C ARG A 125 -6.60 14.46 -19.28
N LEU A 126 -5.63 14.08 -18.46
CA LEU A 126 -4.47 13.30 -18.89
C LEU A 126 -4.44 11.91 -18.24
N ASP A 127 -3.92 10.93 -18.97
CA ASP A 127 -3.69 9.59 -18.44
C ASP A 127 -2.45 9.55 -17.53
N GLU A 128 -2.36 8.49 -16.71
CA GLU A 128 -1.29 8.33 -15.73
C GLU A 128 0.12 8.28 -16.36
N THR A 129 0.27 7.71 -17.55
CA THR A 129 1.58 7.59 -18.22
C THR A 129 2.09 8.95 -18.65
N THR A 130 1.19 9.77 -19.22
CA THR A 130 1.49 11.15 -19.60
C THR A 130 1.85 11.99 -18.36
N LEU A 131 1.09 11.87 -17.28
CA LEU A 131 1.37 12.59 -16.03
C LEU A 131 2.69 12.16 -15.38
N ARG A 132 3.06 10.88 -15.43
CA ARG A 132 4.38 10.42 -14.96
C ARG A 132 5.52 11.04 -15.74
N ARG A 133 5.37 11.22 -17.05
CA ARG A 133 6.37 11.87 -17.90
C ARG A 133 6.52 13.36 -17.54
N VAL A 134 5.40 14.06 -17.33
CA VAL A 134 5.40 15.46 -16.88
C VAL A 134 6.04 15.58 -15.49
N ALA A 135 5.64 14.75 -14.53
CA ALA A 135 6.22 14.73 -13.19
C ALA A 135 7.72 14.43 -13.21
N HIS A 136 8.16 13.55 -14.10
CA HIS A 136 9.59 13.28 -14.32
C HIS A 136 10.32 14.52 -14.83
N TRP A 137 9.79 15.22 -15.84
CA TRP A 137 10.40 16.46 -16.34
C TRP A 137 10.48 17.56 -15.28
N LEU A 138 9.41 17.73 -14.50
CA LEU A 138 9.39 18.67 -13.37
C LEU A 138 10.48 18.32 -12.36
N ALA A 139 10.62 17.04 -12.03
CA ALA A 139 11.62 16.55 -11.09
C ALA A 139 13.07 16.68 -11.60
N THR A 140 13.32 16.56 -12.90
CA THR A 140 14.66 16.70 -13.49
C THR A 140 15.04 18.16 -13.76
N GLY A 141 14.06 19.01 -14.08
CA GLY A 141 14.30 20.42 -14.38
C GLY A 141 14.60 21.29 -13.15
N GLY A 142 14.30 20.82 -11.95
CA GLY A 142 14.61 21.50 -10.68
C GLY A 142 15.99 21.17 -10.08
N ALA A 143 16.82 20.38 -10.77
CA ALA A 143 18.10 19.87 -10.27
C ALA A 143 19.35 20.58 -10.87
N GLU A 144 19.18 21.63 -11.67
CA GLU A 144 20.27 22.39 -12.31
C GLU A 144 20.58 23.76 -11.66
N GLU A 145 20.56 23.87 -10.32
CA GLU A 145 21.10 25.05 -9.61
C GLU A 145 22.06 24.66 -8.49
#